data_AF-A0A378YMP7-F1
#
_entry.id   AF-A0A378YMP7-F1
#
_cell.length_a   1.000
_cell.length_b   1.000
_cell.length_c   1.000
_cell.angle_alpha   90.00
_cell.angle_beta   90.00
_cell.angle_gamma   90.00
#
_symmetry.space_group_name_H-M   'P 1'
#
loop_
_entity.id
_entity.type
_entity.pdbx_description
1 polymer ?
#
loop_
_entity_poly.entity_id
_entity_poly.type
_entity_poly.pdbx_seq_one_letter_code
_entity_poly.pdbx_strand_id
1 'polypeptide(L)'
;MKNHEKTATDVRLPTVCAPGEGLRVASGGIVYRFLATKAETNDKYSLFEATLRPGEGSPFHVHSREEEAFFVLDGEVAFYTEAERVPAGPGTFINASIGVVRGFRNETDRNARMLILVAPSGPHRHNDHWRTVRDYLLYMGLLMTSIRNAATRIVGTSLDRAELEATTSGLCDRYRRASLRTPIALHRLREVQKRFRSTFDHVDVLLSPAVAHSTPILGHLSPDQPFDSWFERLSAFDCYAPLNNISGTPAITLPLHRTRSGLPLASHFSANIGDERTLLELAFELEEAMPWARIDNQPQPIPAPDEVGSIDTGRDTARRPG
;
A
#
# COMPACT_ATOMS: atom_id res chain seq x y z
N MET A 1 15.23 -58.72 5.43
CA MET A 1 16.13 -57.56 5.22
C MET A 1 15.84 -56.97 3.84
N LYS A 2 15.06 -55.88 3.78
CA LYS A 2 14.87 -55.08 2.57
C LYS A 2 15.36 -53.68 2.90
N ASN A 3 16.40 -53.25 2.20
CA ASN A 3 16.95 -51.91 2.25
C ASN A 3 15.87 -50.93 1.77
N HIS A 4 15.43 -50.05 2.66
CA HIS A 4 14.80 -48.80 2.25
C HIS A 4 15.90 -47.76 2.09
N GLU A 5 16.37 -47.58 0.85
CA GLU A 5 17.02 -46.35 0.42
C GLU A 5 16.06 -45.19 0.72
N LYS A 6 16.42 -44.37 1.70
CA LYS A 6 15.85 -43.04 1.85
C LYS A 6 16.32 -42.23 0.65
N THR A 7 15.42 -42.03 -0.31
CA THR A 7 15.52 -40.97 -1.32
C THR A 7 15.89 -39.67 -0.62
N ALA A 8 16.91 -38.97 -1.12
CA ALA A 8 17.40 -37.71 -0.58
C ALA A 8 16.25 -36.69 -0.51
N THR A 9 15.68 -36.55 0.69
CA THR A 9 14.63 -35.58 0.99
C THR A 9 15.21 -34.18 0.87
N ASP A 10 14.57 -33.34 0.05
CA ASP A 10 14.67 -31.87 -0.07
C ASP A 10 15.28 -31.16 1.16
N VAL A 11 16.62 -31.15 1.28
CA VAL A 11 17.31 -30.45 2.36
C VAL A 11 17.27 -28.96 2.02
N ARG A 12 16.30 -28.25 2.58
CA ARG A 12 16.19 -26.81 2.42
C ARG A 12 17.31 -26.11 3.20
N LEU A 13 18.02 -25.23 2.51
CA LEU A 13 19.01 -24.36 3.12
C LEU A 13 18.33 -23.37 4.07
N PRO A 14 19.03 -22.94 5.15
CA PRO A 14 18.50 -21.91 6.04
C PRO A 14 18.27 -20.61 5.27
N THR A 15 17.13 -19.96 5.53
CA THR A 15 16.87 -18.61 5.06
C THR A 15 17.69 -17.62 5.87
N VAL A 16 18.57 -16.87 5.21
CA VAL A 16 19.37 -15.80 5.82
C VAL A 16 18.99 -14.50 5.11
N CYS A 17 18.58 -13.49 5.88
CA CYS A 17 18.27 -12.16 5.37
C CYS A 17 19.11 -11.15 6.14
N ALA A 18 20.18 -10.63 5.52
CA ALA A 18 21.07 -9.68 6.19
C ALA A 18 20.40 -8.30 6.36
N PRO A 19 20.91 -7.43 7.24
CA PRO A 19 20.39 -6.07 7.39
C PRO A 19 20.32 -5.34 6.03
N GLY A 20 19.16 -4.72 5.74
CA GLY A 20 18.93 -4.02 4.48
C GLY A 20 18.46 -4.90 3.32
N GLU A 21 18.72 -6.22 3.35
CA GLU A 21 18.21 -7.17 2.36
C GLU A 21 16.73 -7.52 2.59
N GLY A 22 16.12 -8.25 1.67
CA GLY A 22 14.74 -8.69 1.77
C GLY A 22 13.78 -7.84 0.94
N LEU A 23 12.68 -8.47 0.51
CA LEU A 23 11.68 -7.81 -0.32
C LEU A 23 11.00 -6.70 0.50
N ARG A 24 11.10 -5.46 0.02
CA ARG A 24 10.34 -4.32 0.55
C ARG A 24 9.10 -4.10 -0.27
N VAL A 25 7.98 -3.93 0.40
CA VAL A 25 6.69 -3.61 -0.22
C VAL A 25 5.92 -2.68 0.69
N ALA A 26 5.29 -1.66 0.13
CA ALA A 26 4.39 -0.81 0.88
C ALA A 26 2.92 -1.13 0.56
N SER A 27 2.06 -1.13 1.57
CA SER A 27 0.60 -1.29 1.43
C SER A 27 -0.13 -0.65 2.59
N GLY A 28 -1.24 0.05 2.30
CA GLY A 28 -2.03 0.76 3.29
C GLY A 28 -1.22 1.83 4.04
N GLY A 29 -0.27 2.47 3.37
CA GLY A 29 0.69 3.42 3.99
C GLY A 29 1.90 2.75 4.65
N ILE A 30 1.78 1.50 5.11
CA ILE A 30 2.83 0.81 5.87
C ILE A 30 3.89 0.22 4.93
N VAL A 31 5.17 0.41 5.26
CA VAL A 31 6.28 -0.26 4.56
C VAL A 31 6.62 -1.57 5.27
N TYR A 32 6.56 -2.68 4.53
CA TYR A 32 6.93 -4.02 4.98
C TYR A 32 8.23 -4.49 4.36
N ARG A 33 9.14 -5.03 5.17
CA ARG A 33 10.35 -5.72 4.74
C ARG A 33 10.28 -7.18 5.14
N PHE A 34 10.20 -8.07 4.16
CA PHE A 34 10.11 -9.52 4.40
C PHE A 34 11.45 -10.10 4.82
N LEU A 35 11.46 -10.76 5.98
CA LEU A 35 12.59 -11.52 6.51
C LEU A 35 12.46 -13.02 6.18
N ALA A 36 11.22 -13.52 6.14
CA ALA A 36 10.91 -14.87 5.69
C ALA A 36 9.53 -14.90 5.00
N THR A 37 9.46 -15.52 3.82
CA THR A 37 8.25 -15.65 3.02
C THR A 37 7.62 -17.03 3.15
N LYS A 38 6.34 -17.15 2.76
CA LYS A 38 5.62 -18.43 2.66
C LYS A 38 6.37 -19.53 1.90
N ALA A 39 7.05 -19.17 0.80
CA ALA A 39 7.76 -20.14 -0.02
C ALA A 39 8.95 -20.75 0.73
N GLU A 40 9.68 -19.90 1.46
CA GLU A 40 10.85 -20.28 2.26
C GLU A 40 10.45 -21.11 3.47
N THR A 41 9.36 -20.72 4.15
CA THR A 41 8.88 -21.37 5.37
C THR A 41 7.92 -22.54 5.13
N ASN A 42 7.61 -22.86 3.87
CA ASN A 42 6.61 -23.88 3.51
C ASN A 42 5.25 -23.64 4.19
N ASP A 43 4.76 -22.40 4.11
CA ASP A 43 3.50 -21.95 4.70
C ASP A 43 3.43 -22.01 6.23
N LYS A 44 4.53 -22.33 6.91
CA LYS A 44 4.55 -22.44 8.38
C LYS A 44 4.38 -21.07 9.05
N TYR A 45 5.00 -20.03 8.50
CA TYR A 45 4.85 -18.66 8.97
C TYR A 45 5.35 -17.66 7.92
N SER A 46 4.95 -16.40 8.00
CA SER A 46 5.66 -15.29 7.35
C SER A 46 6.17 -14.36 8.43
N LEU A 47 7.37 -13.83 8.25
CA LEU A 47 7.97 -12.86 9.16
C LEU A 47 8.38 -11.61 8.37
N PHE A 48 7.89 -10.46 8.80
CA PHE A 48 8.21 -9.18 8.17
C PHE A 48 8.33 -8.07 9.21
N GLU A 49 9.22 -7.14 8.93
CA GLU A 49 9.34 -5.89 9.67
C GLU A 49 8.41 -4.86 9.04
N ALA A 50 7.58 -4.19 9.84
CA ALA A 50 6.72 -3.10 9.43
C ALA A 50 7.28 -1.76 9.95
N THR A 51 7.32 -0.76 9.09
CA THR A 51 7.63 0.63 9.44
C THR A 51 6.39 1.49 9.21
N LEU A 52 5.95 2.16 10.27
CA LEU A 52 4.74 2.98 10.32
C LEU A 52 5.13 4.44 10.52
N ARG A 53 4.68 5.33 9.64
CA ARG A 53 4.79 6.78 9.82
C ARG A 53 3.68 7.30 10.73
N PRO A 54 3.78 8.54 11.24
CA PRO A 54 2.71 9.19 11.98
C PRO A 54 1.35 9.07 11.29
N GLY A 55 0.37 8.54 12.02
CA GLY A 55 -1.00 8.35 11.56
C GLY A 55 -1.28 7.05 10.81
N GLU A 56 -0.25 6.32 10.37
CA GLU A 56 -0.38 5.06 9.62
C GLU A 56 -0.70 3.88 10.54
N GLY A 57 -1.34 2.85 9.99
CA GLY A 57 -1.85 1.74 10.77
C GLY A 57 -2.64 0.76 9.94
N SER A 58 -3.05 -0.34 10.57
CA SER A 58 -3.98 -1.30 9.98
C SER A 58 -5.38 -1.09 10.56
N PRO A 59 -6.43 -1.05 9.72
CA PRO A 59 -7.80 -0.95 10.18
C PRO A 59 -8.20 -2.18 11.00
N PHE A 60 -9.35 -2.11 11.67
CA PHE A 60 -9.90 -3.26 12.37
C PHE A 60 -10.14 -4.44 11.42
N HIS A 61 -9.61 -5.62 11.78
CA HIS A 61 -9.78 -6.85 11.03
C HIS A 61 -9.72 -8.08 11.94
N VAL A 62 -10.14 -9.22 11.40
CA VAL A 62 -10.13 -10.54 12.02
C VAL A 62 -9.42 -11.53 11.10
N HIS A 63 -8.60 -12.39 11.68
CA HIS A 63 -8.08 -13.57 11.00
C HIS A 63 -8.87 -14.80 11.44
N SER A 64 -9.35 -15.57 10.47
CA SER A 64 -10.11 -16.82 10.70
C SER A 64 -9.23 -18.06 10.69
N ARG A 65 -7.96 -17.94 10.29
CA ARG A 65 -7.02 -19.07 10.16
C ARG A 65 -5.66 -18.81 10.81
N GLU A 66 -5.23 -17.55 10.85
CA GLU A 66 -3.88 -17.20 11.25
C GLU A 66 -3.79 -16.60 12.65
N GLU A 67 -2.83 -17.09 13.43
CA GLU A 67 -2.27 -16.37 14.57
C GLU A 67 -1.39 -15.24 14.04
N GLU A 68 -1.49 -14.07 14.66
CA GLU A 68 -0.68 -12.92 14.31
C GLU A 68 -0.05 -12.31 15.55
N ALA A 69 1.27 -12.26 15.55
CA ALA A 69 2.06 -11.76 16.66
C ALA A 69 2.84 -10.51 16.25
N PHE A 70 2.89 -9.55 17.15
CA PHE A 70 3.54 -8.26 16.99
C PHE A 70 4.63 -8.10 18.05
N PHE A 71 5.78 -7.57 17.65
CA PHE A 71 6.85 -7.23 18.58
C PHE A 71 7.41 -5.85 18.23
N VAL A 72 7.18 -4.85 19.08
CA VAL A 72 7.60 -3.47 18.82
C VAL A 72 9.11 -3.36 18.98
N LEU A 73 9.78 -2.87 17.94
CA LEU A 73 11.24 -2.70 17.88
C LEU A 73 11.66 -1.28 18.26
N ASP A 74 10.92 -0.28 17.79
CA ASP A 74 11.23 1.14 17.96
C ASP A 74 9.95 1.99 17.85
N GLY A 75 9.93 3.16 18.50
CA GLY A 75 8.74 4.02 18.58
C GLY A 75 7.61 3.43 19.44
N GLU A 76 6.40 3.98 19.28
CA GLU A 76 5.20 3.53 19.98
C GLU A 76 4.07 3.27 18.96
N VAL A 77 3.36 2.16 19.15
CA VAL A 77 2.20 1.78 18.33
C VAL A 77 1.01 1.56 19.27
N ALA A 78 -0.11 2.21 18.98
CA ALA A 78 -1.37 1.96 19.68
C ALA A 78 -2.06 0.76 19.02
N PHE A 79 -2.25 -0.31 19.77
CA PHE A 79 -3.04 -1.47 19.35
C PHE A 79 -4.47 -1.32 19.86
N TYR A 80 -5.42 -1.81 19.09
CA TYR A 80 -6.83 -1.80 19.45
C TYR A 80 -7.38 -3.21 19.39
N THR A 81 -8.03 -3.61 20.46
CA THR A 81 -8.87 -4.81 20.54
C THR A 81 -10.33 -4.37 20.70
N GLU A 82 -11.27 -5.32 20.74
CA GLU A 82 -12.66 -4.98 21.08
C GLU A 82 -12.80 -4.34 22.47
N ALA A 83 -11.90 -4.69 23.39
CA ALA A 83 -12.00 -4.29 24.80
C ALA A 83 -11.25 -2.98 25.11
N GLU A 84 -10.09 -2.76 24.48
CA GLU A 84 -9.21 -1.67 24.89
C GLU A 84 -8.22 -1.21 23.81
N ARG A 85 -7.73 0.01 24.01
CA ARG A 85 -6.58 0.60 23.32
C ARG A 85 -5.33 0.38 24.17
N VAL A 86 -4.33 -0.29 23.62
CA VAL A 86 -3.07 -0.65 24.29
C VAL A 86 -1.90 0.10 23.62
N PRO A 87 -1.33 1.13 24.27
CA PRO A 87 -0.07 1.72 23.82
C PRO A 87 1.08 0.71 23.99
N ALA A 88 1.86 0.49 22.94
CA ALA A 88 2.95 -0.48 22.93
C ALA A 88 4.26 0.18 22.49
N GLY A 89 5.19 0.34 23.44
CA GLY A 89 6.55 0.79 23.18
C GLY A 89 7.53 -0.36 22.90
N PRO A 90 8.83 -0.08 22.68
CA PRO A 90 9.82 -1.09 22.31
C PRO A 90 9.92 -2.23 23.33
N GLY A 91 10.03 -3.46 22.84
CA GLY A 91 10.04 -4.68 23.66
C GLY A 91 8.66 -5.22 24.02
N THR A 92 7.58 -4.52 23.66
CA THR A 92 6.21 -5.01 23.88
C THR A 92 5.87 -6.09 22.85
N PHE A 93 5.42 -7.24 23.36
CA PHE A 93 4.89 -8.35 22.57
C PHE A 93 3.37 -8.41 22.68
N ILE A 94 2.68 -8.55 21.56
CA ILE A 94 1.23 -8.70 21.49
C ILE A 94 0.92 -9.89 20.59
N ASN A 95 0.11 -10.83 21.08
CA ASN A 95 -0.44 -11.90 20.25
C ASN A 95 -1.92 -11.67 20.02
N ALA A 96 -2.32 -11.56 18.76
CA ALA A 96 -3.72 -11.51 18.35
C ALA A 96 -4.12 -12.90 17.84
N SER A 97 -4.77 -13.68 18.70
CA SER A 97 -5.21 -15.03 18.33
C SER A 97 -6.33 -15.05 17.30
N ILE A 98 -6.54 -16.20 16.69
CA ILE A 98 -7.61 -16.41 15.71
C ILE A 98 -8.97 -15.94 16.29
N GLY A 99 -9.74 -15.21 15.49
CA GLY A 99 -11.06 -14.68 15.89
C GLY A 99 -11.03 -13.36 16.68
N VAL A 100 -9.88 -12.90 17.16
CA VAL A 100 -9.76 -11.62 17.88
C VAL A 100 -9.83 -10.45 16.88
N VAL A 101 -10.71 -9.48 17.09
CA VAL A 101 -10.66 -8.22 16.33
C VAL A 101 -9.43 -7.43 16.77
N ARG A 102 -8.66 -7.00 15.78
CA ARG A 102 -7.40 -6.27 15.98
C ARG A 102 -7.30 -5.10 15.01
N GLY A 103 -6.71 -4.02 15.48
CA GLY A 103 -6.23 -2.91 14.65
C GLY A 103 -4.99 -2.33 15.31
N PHE A 104 -4.21 -1.54 14.58
CA PHE A 104 -3.11 -0.81 15.18
C PHE A 104 -2.86 0.50 14.44
N ARG A 105 -2.31 1.48 15.13
CA ARG A 105 -1.99 2.79 14.56
C ARG A 105 -0.79 3.41 15.26
N ASN A 106 0.08 4.04 14.49
CA ASN A 106 1.06 4.95 15.03
C ASN A 106 0.37 6.31 15.29
N GLU A 107 0.05 6.60 16.54
CA GLU A 107 -0.56 7.87 16.95
C GLU A 107 0.47 8.95 17.32
N THR A 108 1.77 8.63 17.24
CA THR A 108 2.85 9.55 17.58
C THR A 108 3.29 10.38 16.38
N ASP A 109 4.17 11.34 16.63
CA ASP A 109 4.81 12.21 15.63
C ASP A 109 6.14 11.64 15.08
N ARG A 110 6.55 10.44 15.52
CA ARG A 110 7.76 9.75 15.05
C ARG A 110 7.40 8.44 14.36
N ASN A 111 8.29 7.94 13.51
CA ASN A 111 8.11 6.62 12.93
C ASN A 111 8.19 5.54 14.02
N ALA A 112 7.42 4.47 13.84
CA ALA A 112 7.48 3.26 14.66
C ALA A 112 7.87 2.07 13.81
N ARG A 113 8.55 1.09 14.41
CA ARG A 113 8.94 -0.18 13.76
C ARG A 113 8.54 -1.35 14.62
N MET A 114 8.03 -2.40 13.99
CA MET A 114 7.68 -3.64 14.67
C MET A 114 7.92 -4.86 13.78
N LEU A 115 8.14 -6.01 14.39
CA LEU A 115 8.04 -7.30 13.70
C LEU A 115 6.60 -7.79 13.73
N ILE A 116 6.17 -8.39 12.63
CA ILE A 116 4.90 -9.06 12.49
C ILE A 116 5.18 -10.48 12.02
N LEU A 117 4.71 -11.44 12.80
CA LEU A 117 4.72 -12.86 12.47
C LEU A 117 3.29 -13.33 12.25
N VAL A 118 3.05 -14.01 11.13
CA VAL A 118 1.74 -14.59 10.82
C VAL A 118 1.89 -16.09 10.63
N ALA A 119 1.15 -16.91 11.39
CA ALA A 119 1.25 -18.36 11.40
C ALA A 119 -0.14 -19.04 11.34
N PRO A 120 -0.41 -19.94 10.36
CA PRO A 120 0.38 -20.21 9.16
C PRO A 120 0.63 -18.91 8.36
N SER A 121 1.55 -18.92 7.38
CA SER A 121 1.81 -17.71 6.58
C SER A 121 0.47 -17.10 6.14
N GLY A 122 0.32 -15.78 6.35
CA GLY A 122 -0.91 -14.98 6.21
C GLY A 122 -1.89 -15.42 5.12
N PRO A 123 -3.18 -15.04 5.22
CA PRO A 123 -4.23 -15.55 4.35
C PRO A 123 -3.79 -15.54 2.90
N HIS A 124 -4.20 -16.53 2.10
CA HIS A 124 -3.84 -16.61 0.68
C HIS A 124 -3.92 -15.23 -0.01
N ARG A 125 -4.88 -14.38 0.39
CA ARG A 125 -5.03 -12.96 0.00
C ARG A 125 -3.83 -12.03 0.25
N HIS A 126 -3.12 -12.10 1.38
CA HIS A 126 -1.97 -11.21 1.68
C HIS A 126 -0.75 -11.57 0.80
N ASN A 127 -0.43 -12.86 0.67
CA ASN A 127 0.62 -13.32 -0.25
C ASN A 127 0.21 -13.16 -1.73
N ASP A 128 -1.08 -13.31 -2.04
CA ASP A 128 -1.64 -13.06 -3.37
C ASP A 128 -1.52 -11.58 -3.75
N HIS A 129 -1.74 -10.66 -2.80
CA HIS A 129 -1.59 -9.21 -3.04
C HIS A 129 -0.16 -8.89 -3.48
N TRP A 130 0.87 -9.34 -2.74
CA TRP A 130 2.27 -9.06 -3.10
C TRP A 130 2.72 -9.73 -4.39
N ARG A 131 2.22 -10.93 -4.65
CA ARG A 131 2.43 -11.60 -5.92
C ARG A 131 1.76 -10.84 -7.06
N THR A 132 0.57 -10.31 -6.83
CA THR A 132 -0.18 -9.47 -7.79
C THR A 132 0.57 -8.19 -8.07
N VAL A 133 1.06 -7.48 -7.05
CA VAL A 133 1.91 -6.29 -7.22
C VAL A 133 3.14 -6.63 -8.05
N ARG A 134 3.84 -7.73 -7.74
CA ARG A 134 5.02 -8.15 -8.51
C ARG A 134 4.67 -8.46 -9.97
N ASP A 135 3.58 -9.20 -10.20
CA ASP A 135 3.14 -9.60 -11.53
C ASP A 135 2.65 -8.37 -12.33
N TYR A 136 2.00 -7.40 -11.67
CA TYR A 136 1.62 -6.11 -12.24
C TYR A 136 2.84 -5.25 -12.62
N LEU A 137 3.87 -5.18 -11.77
CA LEU A 137 5.11 -4.48 -12.11
C LEU A 137 5.84 -5.14 -13.28
N LEU A 138 5.77 -6.46 -13.39
CA LEU A 138 6.33 -7.16 -14.55
C LEU A 138 5.56 -6.77 -15.83
N TYR A 139 4.24 -6.66 -15.74
CA TYR A 139 3.40 -6.18 -16.84
C TYR A 139 3.67 -4.71 -17.21
N MET A 140 3.81 -3.82 -16.22
CA MET A 140 4.19 -2.43 -16.45
C MET A 140 5.60 -2.31 -17.07
N GLY A 141 6.56 -3.09 -16.58
CA GLY A 141 7.90 -3.13 -17.15
C GLY A 141 7.94 -3.70 -18.57
N LEU A 142 7.07 -4.66 -18.90
CA LEU A 142 6.84 -5.11 -20.28
C LEU A 142 6.35 -3.94 -21.14
N LEU A 143 5.29 -3.24 -20.70
CA LEU A 143 4.71 -2.12 -21.43
C LEU A 143 5.74 -1.01 -21.67
N MET A 144 6.46 -0.60 -20.64
CA MET A 144 7.51 0.42 -20.74
C MET A 144 8.65 -0.02 -21.64
N THR A 145 9.06 -1.30 -21.57
CA THR A 145 10.09 -1.85 -22.48
C THR A 145 9.62 -1.84 -23.93
N SER A 146 8.35 -2.20 -24.18
CA SER A 146 7.73 -2.17 -25.49
C SER A 146 7.64 -0.75 -26.05
N ILE A 147 7.15 0.21 -25.26
CA ILE A 147 7.09 1.62 -25.63
C ILE A 147 8.49 2.13 -25.93
N ARG A 148 9.47 1.94 -25.04
CA ARG A 148 10.87 2.34 -25.26
C ARG A 148 11.45 1.78 -26.55
N ASN A 149 11.21 0.50 -26.84
CA ASN A 149 11.74 -0.16 -28.03
C ASN A 149 11.00 0.22 -29.32
N ALA A 150 9.73 0.62 -29.21
CA ALA A 150 8.91 1.05 -30.34
C ALA A 150 8.87 2.57 -30.49
N ALA A 151 9.39 3.36 -29.54
CA ALA A 151 9.27 4.82 -29.48
C ALA A 151 9.74 5.49 -30.77
N THR A 152 10.89 5.07 -31.31
CA THR A 152 11.40 5.60 -32.58
C THR A 152 10.47 5.30 -33.77
N ARG A 153 9.76 4.18 -33.73
CA ARG A 153 8.77 3.82 -34.76
C ARG A 153 7.41 4.49 -34.55
N ILE A 154 7.02 4.77 -33.30
CA ILE A 154 5.72 5.33 -32.94
C ILE A 154 5.74 6.86 -33.02
N VAL A 155 6.77 7.49 -32.45
CA VAL A 155 6.89 8.95 -32.29
C VAL A 155 7.69 9.56 -33.44
N GLY A 156 8.43 8.75 -34.21
CA GLY A 156 9.24 9.22 -35.34
C GLY A 156 10.52 9.96 -34.92
N THR A 157 10.79 10.06 -33.62
CA THR A 157 12.01 10.68 -33.06
C THR A 157 12.89 9.61 -32.39
N SER A 158 14.21 9.73 -32.55
CA SER A 158 15.15 8.86 -31.85
C SER A 158 15.09 9.17 -30.35
N LEU A 159 14.65 8.21 -29.56
CA LEU A 159 14.63 8.32 -28.10
C LEU A 159 16.06 8.14 -27.57
N ASP A 160 16.62 9.16 -26.92
CA ASP A 160 17.83 8.98 -26.14
C ASP A 160 17.50 8.17 -24.88
N ARG A 161 18.16 7.03 -24.74
CA ARG A 161 17.96 6.12 -23.60
C ARG A 161 18.58 6.67 -22.32
N ALA A 162 19.55 7.58 -22.44
CA ALA A 162 20.19 8.23 -21.30
C ALA A 162 19.28 9.30 -20.66
N GLU A 163 18.30 9.82 -21.40
CA GLU A 163 17.34 10.81 -20.93
C GLU A 163 16.08 10.19 -20.30
N LEU A 164 16.01 8.85 -20.22
CA LEU A 164 14.90 8.17 -19.56
C LEU A 164 14.94 8.42 -18.05
N GLU A 165 13.81 8.82 -17.50
CA GLU A 165 13.60 8.92 -16.05
C GLU A 165 14.05 7.62 -15.34
N ALA A 166 14.58 7.77 -14.12
CA ALA A 166 15.03 6.65 -13.30
C ALA A 166 13.90 5.63 -13.04
N THR A 167 12.66 6.11 -12.95
CA THR A 167 11.43 5.33 -12.80
C THR A 167 11.23 4.34 -13.96
N THR A 168 11.29 4.87 -15.19
CA THR A 168 11.11 4.13 -16.45
C THR A 168 12.26 3.13 -16.66
N SER A 169 13.49 3.57 -16.45
CA SER A 169 14.68 2.73 -16.55
C SER A 169 14.64 1.57 -15.54
N GLY A 170 14.26 1.85 -14.29
CA GLY A 170 14.12 0.85 -13.23
C GLY A 170 13.07 -0.23 -13.54
N LEU A 171 11.90 0.13 -14.07
CA LEU A 171 10.87 -0.81 -14.52
C LEU A 171 11.36 -1.69 -15.68
N CYS A 172 12.05 -1.11 -16.67
CA CYS A 172 12.61 -1.87 -17.79
C CYS A 172 13.67 -2.87 -17.34
N ASP A 173 14.54 -2.47 -16.41
CA ASP A 173 15.58 -3.32 -15.86
C ASP A 173 15.00 -4.47 -15.03
N ARG A 174 13.97 -4.19 -14.24
CA ARG A 174 13.22 -5.21 -13.51
C ARG A 174 12.56 -6.21 -14.45
N TYR A 175 11.95 -5.75 -15.54
CA TYR A 175 11.35 -6.62 -16.55
C TYR A 175 12.40 -7.52 -17.21
N ARG A 176 13.54 -6.95 -17.63
CA ARG A 176 14.63 -7.71 -18.24
C ARG A 176 15.10 -8.89 -17.39
N ARG A 177 15.16 -8.73 -16.06
CA ARG A 177 15.56 -9.78 -15.11
C ARG A 177 14.52 -10.89 -14.91
N ALA A 178 13.26 -10.64 -15.27
CA ALA A 178 12.15 -11.55 -14.95
C ALA A 178 11.21 -11.84 -16.14
N SER A 179 11.59 -11.47 -17.37
CA SER A 179 10.75 -11.53 -18.58
C SER A 179 10.20 -12.93 -18.88
N LEU A 180 10.93 -13.99 -18.54
CA LEU A 180 10.46 -15.37 -18.69
C LEU A 180 9.22 -15.70 -17.84
N ARG A 181 8.94 -14.91 -16.80
CA ARG A 181 7.74 -15.06 -15.96
C ARG A 181 6.50 -14.37 -16.52
N THR A 182 6.61 -13.68 -17.66
CA THR A 182 5.51 -12.89 -18.23
C THR A 182 4.24 -13.72 -18.48
N PRO A 183 4.29 -14.93 -19.09
CA PRO A 183 3.07 -15.69 -19.36
C PRO A 183 2.29 -16.06 -18.09
N ILE A 184 3.00 -16.49 -17.04
CA ILE A 184 2.37 -16.87 -15.77
C ILE A 184 1.87 -15.64 -14.99
N ALA A 185 2.58 -14.52 -15.07
CA ALA A 185 2.13 -13.25 -14.49
C ALA A 185 0.83 -12.77 -15.14
N LEU A 186 0.77 -12.75 -16.48
CA LEU A 186 -0.44 -12.35 -17.22
C LEU A 186 -1.62 -13.28 -16.92
N HIS A 187 -1.40 -14.59 -16.83
CA HIS A 187 -2.44 -15.53 -16.44
C HIS A 187 -2.99 -15.22 -15.04
N ARG A 188 -2.12 -14.96 -14.06
CA ARG A 188 -2.53 -14.62 -12.68
C ARG A 188 -3.24 -13.27 -12.59
N LEU A 189 -2.79 -12.26 -13.32
CA LEU A 189 -3.48 -10.96 -13.37
C LEU A 189 -4.90 -11.08 -13.92
N ARG A 190 -5.14 -11.96 -14.90
CA ARG A 190 -6.49 -12.28 -15.39
C ARG A 190 -7.36 -12.93 -14.32
N GLU A 191 -6.80 -13.77 -13.46
CA GLU A 191 -7.54 -14.34 -12.32
C GLU A 191 -7.86 -13.28 -11.26
N VAL A 192 -6.96 -12.33 -11.01
CA VAL A 192 -7.23 -11.17 -10.14
C VAL A 192 -8.37 -10.34 -10.70
N GLN A 193 -8.35 -10.06 -12.01
CA GLN A 193 -9.43 -9.36 -12.70
C GLN A 193 -10.79 -10.05 -12.48
N LYS A 194 -10.87 -11.38 -12.68
CA LYS A 194 -12.11 -12.15 -12.45
C LYS A 194 -12.61 -12.03 -11.01
N ARG A 195 -11.71 -12.20 -10.03
CA ARG A 195 -12.04 -12.13 -8.60
C ARG A 195 -12.47 -10.75 -8.15
N PHE A 196 -11.84 -9.69 -8.68
CA PHE A 196 -12.25 -8.33 -8.35
C PHE A 196 -13.65 -8.07 -8.90
N ARG A 197 -13.91 -8.47 -10.15
CA ARG A 197 -15.21 -8.29 -10.80
C ARG A 197 -16.35 -9.01 -10.09
N SER A 198 -16.13 -10.20 -9.53
CA SER A 198 -17.17 -10.90 -8.75
C SER A 198 -17.59 -10.17 -7.48
N THR A 199 -16.83 -9.16 -7.03
CA THR A 199 -17.29 -8.28 -5.94
C THR A 199 -18.57 -7.54 -6.33
N PHE A 200 -18.69 -7.15 -7.61
CA PHE A 200 -19.85 -6.43 -8.13
C PHE A 200 -21.07 -7.33 -8.39
N ASP A 201 -20.98 -8.64 -8.13
CA ASP A 201 -22.15 -9.53 -8.09
C ASP A 201 -23.01 -9.24 -6.83
N HIS A 202 -22.47 -8.48 -5.87
CA HIS A 202 -23.09 -8.20 -4.58
C HIS A 202 -23.28 -6.71 -4.28
N VAL A 203 -22.56 -5.83 -4.99
CA VAL A 203 -22.61 -4.38 -4.80
C VAL A 203 -22.53 -3.67 -6.15
N ASP A 204 -23.24 -2.56 -6.31
CA ASP A 204 -23.17 -1.78 -7.56
C ASP A 204 -21.90 -0.91 -7.62
N VAL A 205 -21.48 -0.40 -6.46
CA VAL A 205 -20.33 0.50 -6.32
C VAL A 205 -19.49 0.10 -5.11
N LEU A 206 -18.18 0.09 -5.29
CA LEU A 206 -17.19 -0.06 -4.22
C LEU A 206 -16.55 1.30 -3.92
N LEU A 207 -16.69 1.76 -2.67
CA LEU A 207 -16.01 2.96 -2.14
C LEU A 207 -14.70 2.58 -1.45
N SER A 208 -13.62 3.28 -1.80
CA SER A 208 -12.34 3.24 -1.10
C SER A 208 -11.73 4.64 -0.98
N PRO A 209 -10.70 4.83 -0.14
CA PRO A 209 -9.83 6.00 -0.28
C PRO A 209 -9.19 6.02 -1.68
N ALA A 210 -8.90 7.22 -2.20
CA ALA A 210 -8.13 7.35 -3.44
C ALA A 210 -6.64 7.06 -3.23
N VAL A 211 -6.10 7.46 -2.08
CA VAL A 211 -4.70 7.31 -1.67
C VAL A 211 -4.62 6.96 -0.19
N ALA A 212 -3.50 6.40 0.27
CA ALA A 212 -3.34 5.90 1.63
C ALA A 212 -3.23 6.98 2.70
N HIS A 213 -2.64 8.13 2.36
CA HIS A 213 -2.44 9.26 3.27
C HIS A 213 -2.61 10.59 2.54
N SER A 214 -2.64 11.70 3.28
CA SER A 214 -2.78 13.05 2.71
C SER A 214 -1.67 13.42 1.73
N THR A 215 -1.91 14.47 0.94
CA THR A 215 -0.96 14.99 -0.07
C THR A 215 0.45 15.09 0.50
N PRO A 216 1.43 14.37 -0.07
CA PRO A 216 2.81 14.45 0.39
C PRO A 216 3.43 15.79 0.00
N ILE A 217 4.49 16.16 0.72
CA ILE A 217 5.28 17.36 0.39
C ILE A 217 5.86 17.27 -1.03
N LEU A 218 6.05 18.43 -1.66
CA LEU A 218 6.66 18.52 -2.99
C LEU A 218 8.03 17.82 -3.00
N GLY A 219 8.32 17.11 -4.10
CA GLY A 219 9.53 16.32 -4.25
C GLY A 219 9.49 14.92 -3.63
N HIS A 220 8.55 14.60 -2.73
CA HIS A 220 8.48 13.27 -2.10
C HIS A 220 8.33 12.12 -3.11
N LEU A 221 7.57 12.34 -4.18
CA LEU A 221 7.36 11.40 -5.28
C LEU A 221 8.11 11.82 -6.57
N SER A 222 9.14 12.66 -6.46
CA SER A 222 9.92 13.09 -7.62
C SER A 222 10.51 11.89 -8.37
N PRO A 223 10.43 11.85 -9.71
CA PRO A 223 11.00 10.79 -10.54
C PRO A 223 12.54 10.82 -10.59
N ASP A 224 13.18 11.88 -10.09
CA ASP A 224 14.66 12.02 -10.03
C ASP A 224 15.30 11.17 -8.93
N GLN A 225 14.48 10.52 -8.10
CA GLN A 225 14.94 9.66 -7.02
C GLN A 225 15.31 8.26 -7.52
N PRO A 226 16.17 7.52 -6.78
CA PRO A 226 16.43 6.11 -7.07
C PRO A 226 15.14 5.28 -7.12
N PHE A 227 15.05 4.37 -8.11
CA PHE A 227 13.83 3.58 -8.39
C PHE A 227 13.25 2.90 -7.15
N ASP A 228 14.06 2.21 -6.36
CA ASP A 228 13.56 1.43 -5.22
C ASP A 228 12.94 2.33 -4.14
N SER A 229 13.59 3.46 -3.84
CA SER A 229 13.08 4.45 -2.89
C SER A 229 11.81 5.14 -3.39
N TRP A 230 11.79 5.51 -4.67
CA TRP A 230 10.61 6.09 -5.31
C TRP A 230 9.44 5.10 -5.30
N PHE A 231 9.71 3.84 -5.65
CA PHE A 231 8.70 2.79 -5.72
C PHE A 231 8.10 2.45 -4.35
N GLU A 232 8.94 2.41 -3.31
CA GLU A 232 8.50 2.24 -1.92
C GLU A 232 7.54 3.36 -1.52
N ARG A 233 7.88 4.62 -1.83
CA ARG A 233 7.04 5.79 -1.54
C ARG A 233 5.74 5.81 -2.36
N LEU A 234 5.82 5.51 -3.66
CA LEU A 234 4.64 5.47 -4.52
C LEU A 234 3.68 4.38 -4.06
N SER A 235 4.17 3.18 -3.76
CA SER A 235 3.33 2.06 -3.30
C SER A 235 2.71 2.33 -1.93
N ALA A 236 3.37 3.12 -1.09
CA ALA A 236 2.83 3.57 0.19
C ALA A 236 1.70 4.59 0.01
N PHE A 237 1.72 5.37 -1.08
CA PHE A 237 0.76 6.43 -1.35
C PHE A 237 -0.42 5.98 -2.22
N ASP A 238 -0.13 5.37 -3.38
CA ASP A 238 -1.12 4.93 -4.38
C ASP A 238 -1.32 3.41 -4.34
N CYS A 239 -2.10 2.95 -3.36
CA CYS A 239 -2.34 1.52 -3.13
C CYS A 239 -3.73 1.02 -3.55
N TYR A 240 -4.64 1.91 -3.98
CA TYR A 240 -6.03 1.56 -4.30
C TYR A 240 -6.30 1.49 -5.82
N ALA A 241 -5.91 2.53 -6.56
CA ALA A 241 -6.14 2.62 -8.01
C ALA A 241 -5.49 1.50 -8.85
N PRO A 242 -4.34 0.89 -8.46
CA PRO A 242 -3.76 -0.22 -9.23
C PRO A 242 -4.70 -1.40 -9.43
N LEU A 243 -5.66 -1.62 -8.52
CA LEU A 243 -6.62 -2.72 -8.66
C LEU A 243 -7.52 -2.54 -9.88
N ASN A 244 -8.05 -1.32 -10.09
CA ASN A 244 -8.82 -0.94 -11.27
C ASN A 244 -7.98 -0.99 -12.56
N ASN A 245 -6.71 -0.61 -12.50
CA ASN A 245 -5.78 -0.74 -13.64
C ASN A 245 -5.55 -2.20 -14.03
N ILE A 246 -5.55 -3.13 -13.07
CA ILE A 246 -5.39 -4.57 -13.30
C ILE A 246 -6.69 -5.19 -13.82
N SER A 247 -7.82 -4.87 -13.21
CA SER A 247 -9.12 -5.46 -13.53
C SER A 247 -9.76 -4.85 -14.78
N GLY A 248 -9.35 -3.64 -15.18
CA GLY A 248 -9.98 -2.87 -16.25
C GLY A 248 -11.40 -2.42 -15.89
N THR A 249 -11.78 -2.44 -14.62
CA THR A 249 -13.08 -1.94 -14.14
C THR A 249 -13.06 -0.42 -14.05
N PRO A 250 -14.15 0.26 -14.45
CA PRO A 250 -14.21 1.71 -14.38
C PRO A 250 -14.15 2.21 -12.94
N ALA A 251 -13.57 3.39 -12.76
CA ALA A 251 -13.54 4.08 -11.49
C ALA A 251 -13.47 5.60 -11.67
N ILE A 252 -13.95 6.33 -10.67
CA ILE A 252 -13.90 7.78 -10.59
C ILE A 252 -13.42 8.22 -9.20
N THR A 253 -12.61 9.27 -9.16
CA THR A 253 -12.09 9.85 -7.92
C THR A 253 -12.67 11.26 -7.75
N LEU A 254 -13.37 11.50 -6.64
CA LEU A 254 -14.10 12.74 -6.38
C LEU A 254 -13.53 13.50 -5.18
N PRO A 255 -13.35 14.84 -5.26
CA PRO A 255 -12.76 15.66 -4.20
C PRO A 255 -13.80 16.04 -3.13
N LEU A 256 -14.26 15.05 -2.36
CA LEU A 256 -15.37 15.22 -1.42
C LEU A 256 -14.97 15.82 -0.06
N HIS A 257 -13.67 15.93 0.26
CA HIS A 257 -13.26 16.42 1.58
C HIS A 257 -11.93 17.20 1.55
N ARG A 258 -11.63 17.86 2.68
CA ARG A 258 -10.34 18.51 2.93
C ARG A 258 -9.79 18.09 4.29
N THR A 259 -8.47 18.00 4.41
CA THR A 259 -7.80 17.83 5.70
C THR A 259 -8.06 19.05 6.59
N ARG A 260 -7.75 18.93 7.90
CA ARG A 260 -7.73 20.08 8.82
C ARG A 260 -6.79 21.20 8.38
N SER A 261 -5.73 20.86 7.64
CA SER A 261 -4.79 21.80 7.03
C SER A 261 -5.25 22.34 5.66
N GLY A 262 -6.45 22.01 5.21
CA GLY A 262 -7.04 22.53 3.98
C GLY A 262 -6.67 21.77 2.69
N LEU A 263 -5.86 20.72 2.77
CA LEU A 263 -5.44 19.92 1.61
C LEU A 263 -6.59 19.04 1.11
N PRO A 264 -6.75 18.82 -0.21
CA PRO A 264 -7.83 17.99 -0.74
C PRO A 264 -7.67 16.52 -0.33
N LEU A 265 -8.80 15.89 0.00
CA LEU A 265 -8.93 14.45 0.23
C LEU A 265 -10.00 13.90 -0.71
N ALA A 266 -9.63 12.88 -1.46
CA ALA A 266 -10.49 12.32 -2.49
C ALA A 266 -11.03 10.94 -2.11
N SER A 267 -12.28 10.70 -2.47
CA SER A 267 -12.94 9.39 -2.38
C SER A 267 -12.91 8.72 -3.74
N HIS A 268 -12.64 7.43 -3.77
CA HIS A 268 -12.54 6.64 -4.99
C HIS A 268 -13.71 5.66 -5.06
N PHE A 269 -14.41 5.67 -6.19
CA PHE A 269 -15.57 4.83 -6.46
C PHE A 269 -15.27 3.97 -7.67
N SER A 270 -15.52 2.67 -7.58
CA SER A 270 -15.40 1.75 -8.71
C SER A 270 -16.68 0.96 -8.92
N ALA A 271 -16.94 0.57 -10.16
CA ALA A 271 -18.11 -0.20 -10.57
C ALA A 271 -17.71 -1.35 -11.51
N ASN A 272 -18.65 -2.20 -11.90
CA ASN A 272 -18.38 -3.26 -12.87
C ASN A 272 -18.16 -2.69 -14.28
N ILE A 273 -17.58 -3.51 -15.15
CA ILE A 273 -17.39 -3.14 -16.56
C ILE A 273 -18.76 -2.90 -17.22
N GLY A 274 -18.95 -1.72 -17.82
CA GLY A 274 -20.21 -1.32 -18.46
C GLY A 274 -21.11 -0.45 -17.57
N ASP A 275 -20.77 -0.29 -16.29
CA ASP A 275 -21.53 0.51 -15.32
C ASP A 275 -20.93 1.92 -15.10
N GLU A 276 -20.22 2.46 -16.10
CA GLU A 276 -19.71 3.84 -16.07
C GLU A 276 -20.83 4.85 -15.82
N ARG A 277 -22.03 4.55 -16.31
CA ARG A 277 -23.23 5.36 -16.08
C ARG A 277 -23.52 5.54 -14.59
N THR A 278 -23.48 4.45 -13.82
CA THR A 278 -23.73 4.47 -12.36
C THR A 278 -22.71 5.37 -11.65
N LEU A 279 -21.44 5.30 -12.05
CA LEU A 279 -20.39 6.17 -11.49
C LEU A 279 -20.61 7.64 -11.82
N LEU A 280 -21.04 7.95 -13.04
CA LEU A 280 -21.33 9.32 -13.46
C LEU A 280 -22.58 9.88 -12.76
N GLU A 281 -23.66 9.10 -12.67
CA GLU A 281 -24.88 9.48 -11.93
C GLU A 281 -24.56 9.73 -10.45
N LEU A 282 -23.81 8.83 -9.81
CA LEU A 282 -23.32 9.02 -8.44
C LEU A 282 -22.49 10.31 -8.30
N ALA A 283 -21.60 10.58 -9.25
CA ALA A 283 -20.79 11.80 -9.23
C ALA A 283 -21.63 13.08 -9.35
N PHE A 284 -22.67 13.07 -10.19
CA PHE A 284 -23.61 14.19 -10.31
C PHE A 284 -24.39 14.44 -9.02
N GLU A 285 -24.96 13.40 -8.41
CA GLU A 285 -25.70 13.51 -7.15
C GLU A 285 -24.79 14.02 -6.01
N LEU A 286 -23.54 13.54 -5.96
CA LEU A 286 -22.57 14.01 -4.98
C LEU A 286 -22.10 15.44 -5.23
N GLU A 287 -21.96 15.86 -6.49
CA GLU A 287 -21.66 17.27 -6.83
C GLU A 287 -22.83 18.19 -6.45
N GLU A 288 -24.08 17.79 -6.68
CA GLU A 288 -25.26 18.55 -6.28
C GLU A 288 -25.35 18.69 -4.75
N ALA A 289 -25.10 17.61 -4.01
CA ALA A 289 -25.12 17.62 -2.55
C ALA A 289 -23.89 18.33 -1.94
N MET A 290 -22.73 18.23 -2.59
CA MET A 290 -21.45 18.77 -2.13
C MET A 290 -20.68 19.41 -3.31
N PRO A 291 -21.03 20.67 -3.67
CA PRO A 291 -20.43 21.35 -4.80
C PRO A 291 -18.90 21.42 -4.71
N TRP A 292 -18.23 21.09 -5.81
CA TRP A 292 -16.78 21.07 -5.84
C TRP A 292 -16.18 22.48 -5.72
N ALA A 293 -14.99 22.56 -5.14
CA ALA A 293 -14.23 23.80 -5.14
C ALA A 293 -13.83 24.15 -6.58
N ARG A 294 -14.29 25.31 -7.07
CA ARG A 294 -13.92 25.81 -8.39
C ARG A 294 -12.60 26.55 -8.33
N ILE A 295 -11.86 26.60 -9.45
CA ILE A 295 -10.55 27.27 -9.55
C ILE A 295 -10.65 28.76 -9.19
N ASP A 296 -11.78 29.39 -9.51
CA ASP A 296 -12.12 30.78 -9.23
C ASP A 296 -12.52 31.05 -7.77
N ASN A 297 -12.83 30.02 -6.99
CA ASN A 297 -13.25 30.12 -5.58
C ASN A 297 -12.29 29.36 -4.64
N GLN A 298 -10.98 29.43 -4.89
CA GLN A 298 -10.03 28.82 -3.96
C GLN A 298 -9.99 29.63 -2.64
N PRO A 299 -10.20 28.99 -1.48
CA PRO A 299 -9.96 29.64 -0.20
C PRO A 299 -8.50 30.08 -0.08
N GLN A 300 -8.24 31.04 0.82
CA GLN A 300 -6.93 31.63 1.08
C GLN A 300 -5.80 30.59 1.12
N PRO A 301 -4.60 30.92 0.62
CA PRO A 301 -3.47 29.99 0.60
C PRO A 301 -3.26 29.32 1.95
N ILE A 302 -3.00 28.01 1.94
CA ILE A 302 -2.58 27.29 3.14
C ILE A 302 -1.25 27.93 3.59
N PRO A 303 -1.14 28.44 4.83
CA PRO A 303 0.10 29.02 5.34
C PRO A 303 1.25 28.04 5.17
N ALA A 304 2.45 28.53 4.88
CA ALA A 304 3.62 27.67 4.81
C ALA A 304 3.78 26.90 6.15
N PRO A 305 4.36 25.70 6.16
CA PRO A 305 4.59 24.93 7.40
C PRO A 305 5.29 25.74 8.51
N ASP A 306 6.07 26.74 8.09
CA ASP A 306 6.88 27.62 8.95
C ASP A 306 6.06 28.77 9.58
N GLU A 307 4.82 28.99 9.13
CA GLU A 307 3.90 30.03 9.65
C GLU A 307 2.93 29.51 10.71
N VAL A 308 2.93 28.20 11.01
CA VAL A 308 2.28 27.65 12.21
C VAL A 308 3.19 27.89 13.43
N GLY A 309 3.49 29.17 13.66
CA GLY A 309 4.27 29.64 14.79
C GLY A 309 3.51 29.46 16.10
N SER A 310 4.16 28.80 17.06
CA SER A 310 3.85 28.72 18.49
C SER A 310 2.38 28.48 18.84
N ILE A 311 2.08 27.25 19.27
CA ILE A 311 0.99 27.04 20.23
C ILE A 311 1.33 27.91 21.44
N ASP A 312 0.65 29.05 21.56
CA ASP A 312 0.62 29.85 22.78
C ASP A 312 0.09 28.94 23.88
N THR A 313 0.99 28.45 24.72
CA THR A 313 0.65 27.78 25.98
C THR A 313 0.27 28.86 26.97
N GLY A 314 -0.85 29.54 26.67
CA GLY A 314 -1.47 30.52 27.54
C GLY A 314 -1.76 29.84 28.86
N ARG A 315 -0.91 30.13 29.86
CA ARG A 315 -1.17 29.84 31.26
C ARG A 315 -2.48 30.51 31.63
N ASP A 316 -3.52 29.69 31.72
CA ASP A 316 -4.79 30.05 32.33
C ASP A 316 -4.53 30.32 33.83
N THR A 317 -4.18 31.56 34.15
CA THR A 317 -4.12 32.04 35.53
C THR A 317 -5.55 32.39 35.94
N ALA A 318 -6.28 31.36 36.39
CA ALA A 318 -7.55 31.53 37.05
C ALA A 318 -7.39 32.41 38.31
N ARG A 319 -7.69 33.71 38.19
CA ARG A 319 -8.12 34.53 39.33
C ARG A 319 -9.54 34.10 39.70
N ARG A 320 -9.68 33.43 40.84
CA ARG A 320 -10.97 33.32 41.53
C ARG A 320 -11.38 34.68 42.12
N PRO A 321 -12.66 35.07 42.08
CA PRO A 321 -13.17 36.11 42.95
C PRO A 321 -13.56 35.50 44.31
N GLY A 322 -13.15 36.15 45.40
CA GLY A 322 -13.44 35.75 46.78
C GLY A 322 -12.22 35.88 47.68
#